data_AF-E3N8Z7-F1
#
_entry.id   AF-E3N8Z7-F1
#
_cell.length_a   1.000
_cell.length_b   1.000
_cell.length_c   1.000
_cell.angle_alpha   90.00
_cell.angle_beta   90.00
_cell.angle_gamma   90.00
#
_symmetry.space_group_name_H-M   'P 1'
#
loop_
_entity.id
_entity.type
_entity.pdbx_description
1 polymer ?
#
loop_
_entity_poly.entity_id
_entity_poly.type
_entity_poly.pdbx_seq_one_letter_code
_entity_poly.pdbx_strand_id
1 'polypeptide(L)'
;MANVRFDTKQEEDIEYYTDSESLRVSLLAHHPDESLGYGDKTTGSNLYNVLKKFLANKKAAICGALVFIAVKRYPDESDVSNIISQLRANHVMVHIAVDSVPSGGSNSAPLYEISSLTNGYCAFATGNDLSGAFDLMISILSFPYQFLAQNFVVSGLGRIEIPTFEIPTPVNFIEPWELAITVQNHTLDNSFVSMNYTFESIDGSYVYEFPRNTTSPLYGTAQTNFLHLNGSLSYKWTIDYHYNTDKPQIIQIRMYCKDYHEFLPLPDF
;
A
#
# COMPACT_ATOMS: atom_id res chain seq x y z
N MET A 1 -1.46 7.11 -17.86
CA MET A 1 -2.31 6.41 -16.85
C MET A 1 -2.95 5.20 -17.52
N ALA A 2 -3.40 4.21 -16.76
CA ALA A 2 -4.05 3.02 -17.31
C ALA A 2 -5.03 2.41 -16.31
N ASN A 3 -6.00 1.65 -16.80
CA ASN A 3 -6.89 0.83 -15.97
C ASN A 3 -7.23 -0.48 -16.70
N VAL A 4 -7.69 -1.46 -15.93
CA VAL A 4 -8.20 -2.75 -16.42
C VAL A 4 -9.02 -3.40 -15.32
N ARG A 5 -10.13 -4.06 -15.65
CA ARG A 5 -10.77 -5.00 -14.73
C ARG A 5 -10.16 -6.38 -14.92
N PHE A 6 -10.14 -7.16 -13.86
CA PHE A 6 -9.60 -8.51 -13.88
C PHE A 6 -10.54 -9.46 -13.12
N ASP A 7 -10.19 -10.73 -13.07
CA ASP A 7 -11.05 -11.82 -12.57
C ASP A 7 -12.36 -12.00 -13.38
N THR A 8 -12.30 -11.68 -14.67
CA THR A 8 -13.37 -11.86 -15.66
C THR A 8 -13.17 -13.15 -16.47
N LYS A 9 -14.27 -13.77 -16.94
CA LYS A 9 -14.23 -14.96 -17.81
C LYS A 9 -13.48 -14.70 -19.12
N GLN A 10 -13.70 -13.53 -19.70
CA GLN A 10 -12.94 -13.03 -20.84
C GLN A 10 -12.01 -11.95 -20.34
N GLU A 11 -10.71 -12.20 -20.44
CA GLU A 11 -9.71 -11.23 -20.01
C GLU A 11 -9.83 -9.93 -20.82
N GLU A 12 -9.81 -8.81 -20.11
CA GLU A 12 -9.80 -7.49 -20.71
C GLU A 12 -8.35 -7.05 -21.01
N ASP A 13 -8.20 -6.17 -22.00
CA ASP A 13 -6.91 -5.53 -22.30
C ASP A 13 -6.70 -4.32 -21.39
N ILE A 14 -5.43 -4.03 -21.09
CA ILE A 14 -5.08 -2.80 -20.36
C ILE A 14 -5.29 -1.60 -21.29
N GLU A 15 -6.16 -0.69 -20.88
CA GLU A 15 -6.44 0.56 -21.58
C GLU A 15 -5.50 1.66 -21.06
N TYR A 16 -4.90 2.44 -21.97
CA TYR A 16 -3.89 3.45 -21.64
C TYR A 16 -4.37 4.85 -22.08
N TYR A 17 -4.15 5.84 -21.22
CA TYR A 17 -4.62 7.22 -21.40
C TYR A 17 -3.53 8.23 -21.14
N THR A 18 -3.63 9.34 -21.87
CA THR A 18 -2.75 10.51 -21.75
C THR A 18 -3.35 11.62 -20.88
N ASP A 19 -4.65 11.59 -20.60
CA ASP A 19 -5.35 12.63 -19.84
C ASP A 19 -6.30 12.03 -18.78
N SER A 20 -6.56 12.82 -17.73
CA SER A 20 -7.34 12.39 -16.57
C SER A 20 -8.82 12.19 -16.87
N GLU A 21 -9.36 12.92 -17.85
CA GLU A 21 -10.77 12.86 -18.19
C GLU A 21 -11.11 11.55 -18.91
N SER A 22 -10.28 11.15 -19.88
CA SER A 22 -10.40 9.85 -20.55
C SER A 22 -10.28 8.68 -19.57
N LEU A 23 -9.33 8.74 -18.63
CA LEU A 23 -9.22 7.74 -17.56
C LEU A 23 -10.49 7.69 -16.71
N ARG A 24 -11.00 8.86 -16.28
CA ARG A 24 -12.21 8.97 -15.47
C ARG A 24 -13.42 8.38 -16.18
N VAL A 25 -13.58 8.66 -17.48
CA VAL A 25 -14.66 8.09 -18.30
C VAL A 25 -14.56 6.57 -18.36
N SER A 26 -13.37 6.00 -18.58
CA SER A 26 -13.21 4.54 -18.59
C SER A 26 -13.48 3.91 -17.22
N LEU A 27 -12.99 4.50 -16.13
CA LEU A 27 -13.25 3.98 -14.78
C LEU A 27 -14.76 3.93 -14.46
N LEU A 28 -15.54 4.93 -14.90
CA LEU A 28 -16.99 4.96 -14.74
C LEU A 28 -17.72 3.97 -15.66
N ALA A 29 -17.17 3.66 -16.83
CA ALA A 29 -17.71 2.64 -17.72
C ALA A 29 -17.39 1.22 -17.25
N HIS A 30 -16.27 1.04 -16.55
CA HIS A 30 -15.73 -0.25 -16.12
C HIS A 30 -15.77 -0.43 -14.60
N HIS A 31 -16.93 -0.23 -13.99
CA HIS A 31 -17.16 -0.65 -12.61
C HIS A 31 -17.06 -2.18 -12.46
N PRO A 32 -16.75 -2.70 -11.26
CA PRO A 32 -16.83 -4.13 -10.99
C PRO A 32 -18.23 -4.68 -11.33
N ASP A 33 -18.27 -5.79 -12.06
CA ASP A 33 -19.50 -6.47 -12.47
C ASP A 33 -19.37 -7.98 -12.23
N GLU A 34 -20.15 -8.49 -11.27
CA GLU A 34 -20.11 -9.90 -10.87
C GLU A 34 -20.52 -10.86 -12.00
N SER A 35 -21.33 -10.40 -12.96
CA SER A 35 -21.80 -11.23 -14.08
C SER A 35 -20.68 -11.60 -15.07
N LEU A 36 -19.65 -10.76 -15.13
CA LEU A 36 -18.45 -10.98 -15.95
C LEU A 36 -17.46 -11.94 -15.29
N GLY A 37 -17.57 -12.17 -13.97
CA GLY A 37 -16.68 -13.03 -13.20
C GLY A 37 -16.85 -14.52 -13.48
N TYR A 38 -15.95 -15.34 -12.93
CA TYR A 38 -15.91 -16.80 -13.15
C TYR A 38 -17.21 -17.54 -12.79
N GLY A 39 -17.96 -17.03 -11.81
CA GLY A 39 -19.22 -17.63 -11.36
C GLY A 39 -19.07 -18.72 -10.30
N ASP A 40 -17.84 -18.97 -9.83
CA ASP A 40 -17.51 -19.89 -8.75
C ASP A 40 -16.62 -19.24 -7.68
N LYS A 41 -16.43 -19.94 -6.57
CA LYS A 41 -15.63 -19.51 -5.40
C LYS A 41 -14.29 -20.23 -5.28
N THR A 42 -13.92 -21.04 -6.27
CA THR A 42 -12.73 -21.90 -6.23
C THR A 42 -11.60 -21.39 -7.09
N THR A 43 -11.90 -20.83 -8.26
CA THR A 43 -10.91 -20.27 -9.19
C THR A 43 -10.20 -19.08 -8.54
N GLY A 44 -8.87 -19.09 -8.53
CA GLY A 44 -8.07 -17.98 -8.07
C GLY A 44 -8.10 -16.76 -8.99
N SER A 45 -7.50 -15.67 -8.53
CA SER A 45 -7.39 -14.43 -9.30
C SER A 45 -6.40 -14.56 -10.45
N ASN A 46 -6.69 -13.93 -11.60
CA ASN A 46 -5.75 -13.83 -12.71
C ASN A 46 -4.84 -12.59 -12.64
N LEU A 47 -4.75 -11.92 -11.48
CA LEU A 47 -3.95 -10.71 -11.27
C LEU A 47 -2.51 -10.85 -11.79
N TYR A 48 -1.87 -12.01 -11.67
CA TYR A 48 -0.50 -12.19 -12.16
C TYR A 48 -0.38 -12.16 -13.67
N ASN A 49 -1.40 -12.63 -14.38
CA ASN A 49 -1.44 -12.48 -15.84
C ASN A 49 -1.59 -11.01 -16.22
N VAL A 50 -2.38 -10.24 -15.48
CA VAL A 50 -2.52 -8.79 -15.68
C VAL A 50 -1.20 -8.06 -15.44
N LEU A 51 -0.50 -8.37 -14.34
CA LEU A 51 0.82 -7.78 -14.06
C LEU A 51 1.86 -8.16 -15.13
N LYS A 52 1.84 -9.40 -15.65
CA LYS A 52 2.69 -9.81 -16.77
C LYS A 52 2.37 -9.02 -18.05
N LYS A 53 1.09 -8.82 -18.38
CA LYS A 53 0.66 -8.00 -19.52
C LYS A 53 1.11 -6.54 -19.36
N PHE A 54 1.02 -5.99 -18.14
CA PHE A 54 1.53 -4.67 -17.81
C PHE A 54 3.05 -4.58 -18.03
N LEU A 55 3.84 -5.51 -17.48
CA LEU A 55 5.30 -5.50 -17.65
C LEU A 55 5.75 -5.68 -19.11
N ALA A 56 5.02 -6.47 -19.89
CA ALA A 56 5.32 -6.72 -21.29
C ALA A 56 4.80 -5.63 -22.25
N ASN A 57 4.08 -4.63 -21.73
CA ASN A 57 3.47 -3.61 -22.58
C ASN A 57 4.53 -2.77 -23.30
N LYS A 58 4.20 -2.31 -24.50
CA LYS A 58 5.04 -1.40 -25.30
C LYS A 58 4.37 -0.05 -25.54
N LYS A 59 3.25 0.21 -24.86
CA LYS A 59 2.42 1.41 -25.05
C LYS A 59 2.87 2.55 -24.14
N ALA A 60 3.41 2.25 -22.97
CA ALA A 60 3.88 3.24 -22.00
C ALA A 60 5.15 2.78 -21.28
N ALA A 61 5.97 3.74 -20.84
CA ALA A 61 7.09 3.46 -19.95
C ALA A 61 6.57 3.00 -18.58
N ILE A 62 7.25 2.02 -17.98
CA ILE A 62 6.84 1.41 -16.70
C ILE A 62 7.81 1.69 -15.55
N CYS A 63 8.98 2.26 -15.83
CA CYS A 63 9.96 2.53 -14.78
C CYS A 63 9.40 3.52 -13.76
N GLY A 64 9.41 3.17 -12.48
CA GLY A 64 8.86 4.02 -11.41
C GLY A 64 7.32 4.07 -11.38
N ALA A 65 6.62 3.19 -12.08
CA ALA A 65 5.16 3.21 -12.09
C ALA A 65 4.57 2.85 -10.71
N LEU A 66 3.51 3.56 -10.34
CA LEU A 66 2.67 3.25 -9.19
C LEU A 66 1.47 2.41 -9.67
N VAL A 67 1.33 1.21 -9.11
CA VAL A 67 0.23 0.28 -9.45
C VAL A 67 -0.66 0.14 -8.23
N PHE A 68 -1.96 0.46 -8.41
CA PHE A 68 -2.97 0.37 -7.36
C PHE A 68 -3.97 -0.72 -7.72
N ILE A 69 -4.18 -1.67 -6.81
CA ILE A 69 -5.05 -2.82 -7.03
C ILE A 69 -6.08 -2.88 -5.91
N ALA A 70 -7.36 -2.92 -6.27
CA ALA A 70 -8.42 -3.37 -5.39
C ALA A 70 -8.78 -4.80 -5.80
N VAL A 71 -8.63 -5.76 -4.89
CA VAL A 71 -8.81 -7.18 -5.20
C VAL A 71 -9.74 -7.85 -4.18
N LYS A 72 -10.64 -8.69 -4.68
CA LYS A 72 -11.55 -9.50 -3.87
C LYS A 72 -11.37 -11.00 -4.06
N ARG A 73 -10.73 -11.46 -5.15
CA ARG A 73 -10.41 -12.88 -5.36
C ARG A 73 -8.95 -13.11 -5.00
N TYR A 74 -8.65 -14.14 -4.24
CA TYR A 74 -7.26 -14.44 -3.91
C TYR A 74 -6.61 -15.24 -5.04
N PRO A 75 -5.31 -15.07 -5.31
CA PRO A 75 -4.59 -15.94 -6.23
C PRO A 75 -4.54 -17.38 -5.69
N ASP A 76 -4.29 -18.33 -6.59
CA ASP A 76 -4.01 -19.72 -6.22
C ASP A 76 -2.51 -20.01 -6.26
N GLU A 77 -1.75 -19.23 -7.04
CA GLU A 77 -0.33 -19.39 -7.20
C GLU A 77 0.43 -18.96 -5.94
N SER A 78 1.38 -19.77 -5.52
CA SER A 78 2.21 -19.53 -4.35
C SER A 78 3.55 -18.88 -4.66
N ASP A 79 4.10 -19.09 -5.85
CA ASP A 79 5.40 -18.54 -6.26
C ASP A 79 5.23 -17.29 -7.12
N VAL A 80 5.59 -16.15 -6.53
CA VAL A 80 5.58 -14.82 -7.15
C VAL A 80 6.98 -14.23 -7.32
N SER A 81 8.03 -15.02 -7.10
CA SER A 81 9.43 -14.57 -7.15
C SER A 81 9.80 -13.89 -8.48
N ASN A 82 9.38 -14.49 -9.60
CA ASN A 82 9.66 -13.97 -10.93
C ASN A 82 8.94 -12.64 -11.21
N ILE A 83 7.68 -12.51 -10.82
CA ILE A 83 6.93 -11.26 -11.05
C ILE A 83 7.50 -10.13 -10.18
N ILE A 84 7.84 -10.44 -8.92
CA ILE A 84 8.49 -9.50 -8.01
C ILE A 84 9.83 -9.02 -8.57
N SER A 85 10.66 -9.94 -9.08
CA SER A 85 11.94 -9.60 -9.70
C SER A 85 11.79 -8.63 -10.87
N GLN A 86 10.79 -8.84 -11.73
CA GLN A 86 10.54 -7.96 -12.88
C GLN A 86 9.97 -6.60 -12.47
N LEU A 87 9.08 -6.54 -11.48
CA LEU A 87 8.55 -5.29 -10.93
C LEU A 87 9.69 -4.47 -10.31
N ARG A 88 10.55 -5.11 -9.50
CA ARG A 88 11.73 -4.51 -8.87
C ARG A 88 12.73 -3.98 -9.90
N ALA A 89 13.00 -4.74 -10.96
CA ALA A 89 13.89 -4.33 -12.05
C ALA A 89 13.41 -3.06 -12.79
N ASN A 90 12.12 -2.74 -12.68
CA ASN A 90 11.52 -1.53 -13.23
C ASN A 90 11.14 -0.51 -12.16
N HIS A 91 11.56 -0.67 -10.90
CA HIS A 91 11.17 0.21 -9.79
C HIS A 91 9.66 0.44 -9.68
N VAL A 92 8.85 -0.55 -10.06
CA VAL A 92 7.39 -0.48 -9.96
C VAL A 92 7.00 -0.70 -8.51
N MET A 93 6.19 0.19 -7.94
CA MET A 93 5.63 0.03 -6.59
C MET A 93 4.19 -0.45 -6.69
N VAL A 94 3.88 -1.57 -6.03
CA VAL A 94 2.54 -2.18 -6.09
C VAL A 94 1.83 -2.02 -4.75
N HIS A 95 0.70 -1.31 -4.74
CA HIS A 95 -0.15 -1.12 -3.58
C HIS A 95 -1.45 -1.91 -3.76
N ILE A 96 -1.84 -2.68 -2.75
CA ILE A 96 -2.97 -3.62 -2.88
C ILE A 96 -3.92 -3.47 -1.70
N ALA A 97 -5.16 -3.10 -1.99
CA ALA A 97 -6.28 -3.22 -1.06
C ALA A 97 -6.99 -4.56 -1.31
N VAL A 98 -6.96 -5.42 -0.30
CA VAL A 98 -7.47 -6.78 -0.35
C VAL A 98 -8.76 -6.85 0.48
N ASP A 99 -9.85 -7.28 -0.15
CA ASP A 99 -11.06 -7.62 0.58
C ASP A 99 -10.80 -8.87 1.43
N SER A 100 -10.93 -8.74 2.76
CA SER A 100 -10.77 -9.82 3.74
C SER A 100 -11.78 -10.95 3.55
N VAL A 101 -12.86 -10.72 2.80
CA VAL A 101 -13.85 -11.74 2.44
C VAL A 101 -13.69 -12.10 0.96
N PRO A 102 -12.93 -13.17 0.64
CA PRO A 102 -12.62 -13.47 -0.75
C PRO A 102 -13.86 -13.93 -1.53
N SER A 103 -13.99 -13.50 -2.78
CA SER A 103 -14.99 -14.01 -3.72
C SER A 103 -14.59 -15.35 -4.34
N GLY A 104 -13.32 -15.73 -4.21
CA GLY A 104 -12.79 -17.05 -4.53
C GLY A 104 -11.27 -17.11 -4.41
N GLY A 105 -10.69 -18.24 -4.78
CA GLY A 105 -9.29 -18.55 -4.48
C GLY A 105 -9.05 -18.72 -2.98
N SER A 106 -7.80 -18.94 -2.59
CA SER A 106 -7.50 -19.27 -1.18
C SER A 106 -6.23 -18.66 -0.61
N ASN A 107 -5.30 -18.17 -1.42
CA ASN A 107 -3.99 -17.77 -0.93
C ASN A 107 -3.78 -16.25 -1.03
N SER A 108 -3.95 -15.53 0.07
CA SER A 108 -3.72 -14.09 0.10
C SER A 108 -2.26 -13.68 0.34
N ALA A 109 -1.40 -14.58 0.83
CA ALA A 109 -0.03 -14.24 1.21
C ALA A 109 0.79 -13.62 0.05
N PRO A 110 0.69 -14.15 -1.18
CA PRO A 110 1.37 -13.57 -2.34
C PRO A 110 0.97 -12.12 -2.69
N LEU A 111 -0.27 -11.69 -2.35
CA LEU A 111 -0.70 -10.30 -2.54
C LEU A 111 0.11 -9.36 -1.65
N TYR A 112 0.26 -9.74 -0.37
CA TYR A 112 1.11 -9.01 0.57
C TYR A 112 2.57 -9.02 0.13
N GLU A 113 3.08 -10.17 -0.29
CA GLU A 113 4.48 -10.36 -0.69
C GLU A 113 4.86 -9.44 -1.86
N ILE A 114 4.05 -9.43 -2.93
CA ILE A 114 4.27 -8.56 -4.08
C ILE A 114 4.32 -7.10 -3.65
N SER A 115 3.35 -6.68 -2.84
CA SER A 115 3.28 -5.30 -2.41
C SER A 115 4.47 -4.90 -1.53
N SER A 116 4.77 -5.71 -0.52
CA SER A 116 5.86 -5.47 0.42
C SER A 116 7.21 -5.42 -0.28
N LEU A 117 7.51 -6.40 -1.13
CA LEU A 117 8.83 -6.56 -1.77
C LEU A 117 9.06 -5.63 -2.97
N THR A 118 8.06 -4.81 -3.31
CA THR A 118 8.14 -3.73 -4.30
C THR A 118 8.03 -2.34 -3.66
N ASN A 119 8.26 -2.22 -2.35
CA ASN A 119 8.15 -0.97 -1.58
C ASN A 119 6.73 -0.37 -1.51
N GLY A 120 5.71 -1.05 -2.04
CA GLY A 120 4.32 -0.71 -1.75
C GLY A 120 3.89 -1.13 -0.35
N TYR A 121 2.58 -1.04 -0.10
CA TYR A 121 1.95 -1.61 1.09
C TYR A 121 0.61 -2.26 0.76
N CYS A 122 0.27 -3.27 1.55
CA CYS A 122 -0.94 -4.06 1.39
C CYS A 122 -1.89 -3.80 2.55
N ALA A 123 -3.17 -3.58 2.25
CA ALA A 123 -4.22 -3.36 3.24
C ALA A 123 -5.23 -4.50 3.16
N PHE A 124 -5.58 -5.11 4.28
CA PHE A 124 -6.67 -6.09 4.37
C PHE A 124 -7.84 -5.45 5.09
N ALA A 125 -8.98 -5.30 4.42
CA ALA A 125 -10.17 -4.64 4.96
C ALA A 125 -11.43 -5.20 4.28
N THR A 126 -12.63 -4.81 4.73
CA THR A 126 -13.87 -5.22 4.03
C THR A 126 -14.92 -4.12 4.13
N GLY A 127 -15.89 -4.12 3.21
CA GLY A 127 -16.95 -3.11 3.19
C GLY A 127 -16.42 -1.68 3.12
N ASN A 128 -16.95 -0.79 3.97
CA ASN A 128 -16.55 0.62 3.99
C ASN A 128 -15.07 0.83 4.35
N ASP A 129 -14.49 -0.06 5.15
CA ASP A 129 -13.08 0.04 5.49
C ASP A 129 -12.19 -0.25 4.28
N LEU A 130 -12.62 -1.15 3.38
CA LEU A 130 -11.89 -1.40 2.14
C LEU A 130 -11.88 -0.16 1.24
N SER A 131 -13.04 0.49 1.09
CA SER A 131 -13.15 1.74 0.36
C SER A 131 -12.27 2.82 0.98
N GLY A 132 -12.34 3.01 2.30
CA GLY A 132 -11.52 4.00 3.01
C GLY A 132 -10.01 3.73 2.90
N ALA A 133 -9.59 2.47 3.02
CA ALA A 133 -8.20 2.07 2.86
C ALA A 133 -7.70 2.33 1.42
N PHE A 134 -8.51 1.99 0.41
CA PHE A 134 -8.13 2.20 -0.99
C PHE A 134 -8.14 3.67 -1.39
N ASP A 135 -9.09 4.46 -0.91
CA ASP A 135 -9.16 5.92 -1.14
C ASP A 135 -7.93 6.64 -0.56
N LEU A 136 -7.48 6.24 0.62
CA LEU A 136 -6.24 6.76 1.20
C LEU A 136 -5.00 6.25 0.44
N MET A 137 -5.00 4.99 0.00
CA MET A 137 -3.90 4.45 -0.80
C MET A 137 -3.67 5.19 -2.11
N ILE A 138 -4.72 5.53 -2.85
CA ILE A 138 -4.59 6.29 -4.10
C ILE A 138 -4.17 7.75 -3.85
N SER A 139 -4.29 8.26 -2.62
CA SER A 139 -3.88 9.62 -2.29
C SER A 139 -2.37 9.86 -2.43
N ILE A 140 -1.57 8.78 -2.44
CA ILE A 140 -0.15 8.75 -2.82
C ILE A 140 0.10 9.40 -4.18
N LEU A 141 -0.87 9.40 -5.11
CA LEU A 141 -0.71 10.12 -6.37
C LEU A 141 -0.46 11.64 -6.19
N SER A 142 -0.82 12.21 -5.04
CA SER A 142 -0.53 13.60 -4.66
C SER A 142 0.85 13.76 -4.00
N PHE A 143 1.47 12.66 -3.58
CA PHE A 143 2.76 12.56 -2.89
C PHE A 143 3.51 11.34 -3.45
N PRO A 144 3.91 11.32 -4.73
CA PRO A 144 4.30 10.07 -5.39
C PRO A 144 5.69 9.56 -4.95
N TYR A 145 6.44 10.35 -4.20
CA TYR A 145 7.83 10.05 -3.89
C TYR A 145 7.99 9.53 -2.47
N GLN A 146 8.29 8.24 -2.38
CA GLN A 146 8.58 7.57 -1.14
C GLN A 146 10.00 7.86 -0.69
N PHE A 147 10.18 8.28 0.57
CA PHE A 147 11.50 8.60 1.14
C PHE A 147 11.80 7.82 2.44
N LEU A 148 10.81 7.11 2.98
CA LEU A 148 11.00 6.14 4.07
C LEU A 148 10.16 4.88 3.79
N ALA A 149 10.80 3.71 3.88
CA ALA A 149 10.13 2.41 3.79
C ALA A 149 10.84 1.39 4.70
N GLN A 150 10.12 0.85 5.68
CA GLN A 150 10.66 -0.17 6.59
C GLN A 150 9.60 -1.22 6.94
N ASN A 151 10.05 -2.44 7.20
CA ASN A 151 9.21 -3.56 7.64
C ASN A 151 9.79 -4.10 8.96
N PHE A 152 8.97 -4.21 10.00
CA PHE A 152 9.37 -4.67 11.32
C PHE A 152 8.68 -5.98 11.66
N VAL A 153 9.47 -6.99 12.00
CA VAL A 153 8.97 -8.24 12.57
C VAL A 153 8.78 -8.03 14.07
N VAL A 154 7.55 -8.14 14.54
CA VAL A 154 7.15 -7.84 15.93
C VAL A 154 6.28 -8.94 16.52
N SER A 155 6.19 -9.01 17.84
CA SER A 155 5.25 -9.87 18.56
C SER A 155 4.97 -9.33 19.96
N GLY A 156 3.86 -9.76 20.58
CA GLY A 156 3.50 -9.33 21.93
C GLY A 156 3.33 -7.81 22.07
N LEU A 157 3.81 -7.28 23.20
CA LEU A 157 3.85 -5.85 23.50
C LEU A 157 5.24 -5.30 23.22
N GLY A 158 5.35 -4.17 22.55
CA GLY A 158 6.64 -3.53 22.33
C GLY A 158 6.56 -2.14 21.73
N ARG A 159 7.74 -1.60 21.42
CA ARG A 159 7.94 -0.30 20.81
C ARG A 159 8.94 -0.41 19.66
N ILE A 160 8.60 0.19 18.53
CA ILE A 160 9.52 0.47 17.42
C ILE A 160 10.02 1.89 17.59
N GLU A 161 11.33 2.08 17.50
CA GLU A 161 11.97 3.39 17.45
C GLU A 161 12.66 3.55 16.09
N ILE A 162 12.13 4.44 15.26
CA ILE A 162 12.69 4.72 13.96
C ILE A 162 13.86 5.69 14.16
N PRO A 163 15.05 5.42 13.61
CA PRO A 163 16.21 6.30 13.75
C PRO A 163 15.86 7.72 13.31
N THR A 164 16.46 8.72 13.95
CA THR A 164 16.25 10.12 13.57
C THR A 164 16.50 10.32 12.08
N PHE A 165 15.57 11.00 11.42
CA PHE A 165 15.66 11.29 9.99
C PHE A 165 15.31 12.75 9.69
N GLU A 166 15.86 13.23 8.59
CA GLU A 166 15.48 14.50 7.97
C GLU A 166 14.46 14.22 6.88
N ILE A 167 13.56 15.17 6.68
CA ILE A 167 12.59 15.09 5.60
C ILE A 167 13.17 15.76 4.34
N PRO A 168 12.95 15.21 3.13
CA PRO A 168 13.32 15.88 1.88
C PRO A 168 12.51 17.16 1.52
N THR A 169 11.91 17.86 2.49
CA THR A 169 11.35 19.21 2.28
C THR A 169 12.51 20.22 2.24
N PRO A 170 12.50 21.20 1.32
CA PRO A 170 13.46 22.31 1.36
C PRO A 170 13.45 23.07 2.70
N VAL A 171 14.62 23.48 3.16
CA VAL A 171 14.79 24.26 4.39
C VAL A 171 13.89 25.50 4.37
N ASN A 172 13.18 25.75 5.48
CA ASN A 172 12.18 26.82 5.68
C ASN A 172 10.82 26.63 5.01
N PHE A 173 10.55 25.48 4.38
CA PHE A 173 9.22 25.13 3.90
C PHE A 173 8.53 24.16 4.86
N ILE A 174 7.20 24.28 4.92
CA ILE A 174 6.33 23.32 5.59
C ILE A 174 5.45 22.72 4.50
N GLU A 175 5.63 21.43 4.25
CA GLU A 175 4.88 20.71 3.21
C GLU A 175 4.00 19.64 3.86
N PRO A 176 2.92 19.18 3.19
CA PRO A 176 2.19 18.00 3.59
C PRO A 176 2.93 16.72 3.18
N TRP A 177 2.87 15.72 4.06
CA TRP A 177 3.50 14.42 3.96
C TRP A 177 2.44 13.37 4.20
N GLU A 178 2.52 12.25 3.50
CA GLU A 178 1.64 11.11 3.75
C GLU A 178 2.43 9.99 4.41
N LEU A 179 1.89 9.44 5.50
CA LEU A 179 2.39 8.20 6.08
C LEU A 179 1.35 7.11 5.87
N ALA A 180 1.83 5.88 5.65
CA ALA A 180 1.01 4.68 5.63
C ALA A 180 1.63 3.63 6.55
N ILE A 181 0.79 3.02 7.40
CA ILE A 181 1.16 1.94 8.29
C ILE A 181 0.25 0.75 7.99
N THR A 182 0.82 -0.43 7.82
CA THR A 182 0.09 -1.70 7.85
C THR A 182 0.46 -2.43 9.12
N VAL A 183 -0.53 -2.86 9.92
CA VAL A 183 -0.27 -3.52 11.21
C VAL A 183 -0.06 -5.03 11.11
N GLN A 184 -0.53 -5.69 10.04
CA GLN A 184 -0.39 -7.14 9.84
C GLN A 184 -0.37 -7.50 8.34
N ASN A 185 0.25 -8.63 8.02
CA ASN A 185 0.40 -9.14 6.65
C ASN A 185 -0.73 -10.07 6.18
N HIS A 186 -1.82 -10.14 6.95
CA HIS A 186 -3.01 -10.94 6.67
C HIS A 186 -4.25 -10.19 7.12
N THR A 187 -5.43 -10.74 6.86
CA THR A 187 -6.70 -10.22 7.39
C THR A 187 -6.61 -9.92 8.88
N LEU A 188 -7.04 -8.72 9.27
CA LEU A 188 -7.07 -8.30 10.67
C LEU A 188 -7.84 -9.32 11.49
N ASP A 189 -7.23 -9.83 12.55
CA ASP A 189 -7.83 -10.78 13.46
C ASP A 189 -7.69 -10.33 14.91
N ASN A 190 -8.15 -11.17 15.83
CA ASN A 190 -8.12 -10.84 17.26
C ASN A 190 -6.70 -10.80 17.84
N SER A 191 -5.65 -11.10 17.06
CA SER A 191 -4.29 -11.00 17.54
C SER A 191 -3.82 -9.56 17.72
N PHE A 192 -4.27 -8.64 16.86
CA PHE A 192 -4.02 -7.22 17.01
C PHE A 192 -4.87 -6.62 18.13
N VAL A 193 -4.23 -5.94 19.08
CA VAL A 193 -4.93 -5.28 20.21
C VAL A 193 -4.93 -3.77 20.02
N SER A 194 -3.75 -3.18 19.82
CA SER A 194 -3.65 -1.73 19.64
C SER A 194 -2.34 -1.32 18.98
N MET A 195 -2.38 -0.15 18.34
CA MET A 195 -1.21 0.59 17.91
C MET A 195 -1.43 2.06 18.24
N ASN A 196 -0.42 2.71 18.79
CA ASN A 196 -0.33 4.16 18.89
C ASN A 196 1.05 4.59 18.38
N TYR A 197 1.18 5.84 17.96
CA TYR A 197 2.47 6.35 17.54
C TYR A 197 2.63 7.83 17.85
N THR A 198 3.88 8.24 18.01
CA THR A 198 4.27 9.62 18.22
C THR A 198 5.31 10.01 17.19
N PHE A 199 5.09 11.16 16.55
CA PHE A 199 6.01 11.79 15.61
C PHE A 199 6.42 13.14 16.21
N GLU A 200 7.70 13.32 16.51
CA GLU A 200 8.19 14.48 17.25
C GLU A 200 9.46 15.04 16.61
N SER A 201 9.58 16.37 16.55
CA SER A 201 10.84 17.00 16.16
C SER A 201 11.86 16.91 17.29
N ILE A 202 13.14 16.77 16.95
CA ILE A 202 14.20 16.61 17.96
C ILE A 202 14.31 17.80 18.92
N ASP A 203 13.93 19.00 18.47
CA ASP A 203 13.90 20.21 19.29
C ASP A 203 12.62 20.35 20.16
N GLY A 204 11.67 19.42 20.05
CA GLY A 204 10.40 19.41 20.77
C GLY A 204 9.38 20.46 20.32
N SER A 205 9.63 21.19 19.23
CA SER A 205 8.73 22.23 18.72
C SER A 205 7.48 21.66 18.03
N TYR A 206 7.54 20.41 17.56
CA TYR A 206 6.45 19.72 16.89
C TYR A 206 6.23 18.35 17.52
N VAL A 207 4.97 18.05 17.88
CA VAL A 207 4.55 16.73 18.36
C VAL A 207 3.20 16.36 17.78
N TYR A 208 3.17 15.20 17.13
CA TYR A 208 1.98 14.57 16.60
C TYR A 208 1.80 13.19 17.24
N GLU A 209 0.58 12.86 17.65
CA GLU A 209 0.27 11.58 18.29
C GLU A 209 -0.95 10.95 17.63
N PHE A 210 -0.96 9.63 17.52
CA PHE A 210 -2.10 8.83 17.10
C PHE A 210 -2.42 7.79 18.19
N PRO A 211 -3.69 7.55 18.53
CA PRO A 211 -4.89 8.16 17.92
C PRO A 211 -5.16 9.59 18.41
N ARG A 212 -5.80 10.41 17.55
CA ARG A 212 -6.38 11.71 17.90
C ARG A 212 -7.80 11.79 17.35
N ASN A 213 -8.65 12.63 17.94
CA ASN A 213 -10.07 12.72 17.53
C ASN A 213 -10.28 13.11 16.06
N THR A 214 -9.28 13.69 15.40
CA THR A 214 -9.34 14.19 14.02
C THR A 214 -8.67 13.28 12.99
N THR A 215 -8.23 12.08 13.39
CA THR A 215 -7.41 11.21 12.53
C THR A 215 -8.25 10.16 11.84
N SER A 216 -7.90 9.84 10.59
CA SER A 216 -8.43 8.66 9.92
C SER A 216 -8.22 7.43 10.81
N PRO A 217 -9.28 6.61 11.01
CA PRO A 217 -9.16 5.41 11.81
C PRO A 217 -8.24 4.39 11.12
N LEU A 218 -7.98 3.29 11.81
CA LEU A 218 -7.42 2.09 11.21
C LEU A 218 -8.50 1.45 10.33
N TYR A 219 -8.29 1.42 9.01
CA TYR A 219 -9.18 0.76 8.04
C TYR A 219 -8.69 -0.66 7.78
N GLY A 220 -9.31 -1.63 8.48
CA GLY A 220 -8.80 -3.00 8.49
C GLY A 220 -7.38 -3.07 9.05
N THR A 221 -6.39 -3.43 8.25
CA THR A 221 -4.98 -3.43 8.67
C THR A 221 -4.21 -2.13 8.36
N ALA A 222 -4.80 -1.17 7.65
CA ALA A 222 -4.09 0.01 7.17
C ALA A 222 -4.49 1.31 7.89
N GLN A 223 -3.50 2.12 8.25
CA GLN A 223 -3.68 3.45 8.82
C GLN A 223 -2.86 4.43 7.98
N THR A 224 -3.50 5.45 7.42
CA THR A 224 -2.84 6.52 6.66
C THR A 224 -3.14 7.86 7.31
N ASN A 225 -2.17 8.77 7.28
CA ASN A 225 -2.32 10.11 7.83
C ASN A 225 -1.50 11.15 7.10
N PHE A 226 -1.88 12.41 7.24
CA PHE A 226 -1.17 13.54 6.66
C PHE A 226 -0.52 14.40 7.74
N LEU A 227 0.78 14.64 7.60
CA LEU A 227 1.57 15.46 8.52
C LEU A 227 2.08 16.71 7.80
N HIS A 228 2.05 17.86 8.47
CA HIS A 228 2.70 19.08 8.01
C HIS A 228 4.06 19.21 8.69
N LEU A 229 5.12 18.87 7.96
CA LEU A 229 6.48 18.78 8.50
C LEU A 229 7.36 19.88 7.90
N ASN A 230 8.31 20.37 8.70
CA ASN A 230 9.22 21.47 8.39
C ASN A 230 10.58 20.93 7.95
N GLY A 231 11.04 21.34 6.77
CA GLY A 231 12.32 20.90 6.18
C GLY A 231 13.56 21.33 6.96
N SER A 232 13.43 22.24 7.92
CA SER A 232 14.53 22.66 8.80
C SER A 232 14.71 21.79 10.05
N LEU A 233 13.84 20.80 10.27
CA LEU A 233 13.84 19.98 11.47
C LEU A 233 14.19 18.52 11.17
N SER A 234 14.82 17.86 12.14
CA SER A 234 14.92 16.41 12.19
C SER A 234 13.80 15.85 13.06
N TYR A 235 13.36 14.64 12.74
CA TYR A 235 12.24 13.98 13.39
C TYR A 235 12.61 12.61 13.93
N LYS A 236 11.91 12.20 14.98
CA LYS A 236 11.85 10.83 15.48
C LYS A 236 10.41 10.33 15.39
N TRP A 237 10.26 9.04 15.16
CA TRP A 237 8.97 8.38 15.11
C TRP A 237 9.02 7.12 15.95
N THR A 238 8.11 7.02 16.94
CA THR A 238 7.96 5.86 17.81
C THR A 238 6.59 5.25 17.63
N ILE A 239 6.51 3.93 17.56
CA ILE A 239 5.25 3.17 17.43
C ILE A 239 5.18 2.18 18.59
N ASP A 240 4.22 2.36 19.48
CA ASP A 240 3.90 1.35 20.50
C ASP A 240 2.82 0.43 19.95
N TYR A 241 3.07 -0.88 20.03
CA TYR A 241 2.18 -1.90 19.51
C TYR A 241 1.88 -2.96 20.57
N HIS A 242 0.71 -3.56 20.47
CA HIS A 242 0.32 -4.67 21.31
C HIS A 242 -0.45 -5.70 20.48
N TYR A 243 0.08 -6.92 20.48
CA TYR A 243 -0.58 -8.12 20.02
C TYR A 243 -0.78 -9.07 21.19
N ASN A 244 -1.92 -9.76 21.25
CA ASN A 244 -2.17 -10.80 22.27
C ASN A 244 -1.62 -12.18 21.86
N THR A 245 -0.61 -12.19 20.99
CA THR A 245 0.06 -13.39 20.49
C THR A 245 1.57 -13.17 20.42
N ASP A 246 2.31 -14.26 20.64
CA ASP A 246 3.76 -14.30 20.43
C ASP A 246 4.13 -14.66 18.99
N LYS A 247 3.13 -14.98 18.13
CA LYS A 247 3.38 -15.23 16.71
C LYS A 247 3.92 -13.97 16.05
N PRO A 248 4.98 -14.07 15.22
CA PRO A 248 5.50 -12.93 14.48
C PRO A 248 4.43 -12.27 13.60
N GLN A 249 4.38 -10.96 13.68
CA GLN A 249 3.57 -10.05 12.88
C GLN A 249 4.50 -9.10 12.14
N ILE A 250 4.00 -8.46 11.07
CA ILE A 250 4.78 -7.49 10.33
C ILE A 250 4.07 -6.14 10.33
N ILE A 251 4.72 -5.14 10.93
CA ILE A 251 4.35 -3.74 10.79
C ILE A 251 5.13 -3.16 9.61
N GLN A 252 4.43 -2.70 8.58
CA GLN A 252 5.04 -1.94 7.48
C GLN A 252 4.82 -0.46 7.71
N ILE A 253 5.86 0.34 7.49
CA ILE A 253 5.74 1.80 7.46
C ILE A 253 6.25 2.34 6.14
N ARG A 254 5.53 3.30 5.59
CA ARG A 254 5.89 4.05 4.39
C ARG A 254 5.65 5.52 4.63
N MET A 255 6.50 6.38 4.09
CA MET A 255 6.23 7.80 4.04
C MET A 255 6.53 8.37 2.66
N TYR A 256 5.70 9.31 2.25
CA TYR A 256 5.71 9.91 0.94
C TYR A 256 5.65 11.44 0.99
N CYS A 257 6.19 12.07 -0.05
CA CYS A 257 6.27 13.51 -0.20
C CYS A 257 6.22 13.92 -1.68
N LYS A 258 6.32 15.23 -1.95
CA LYS A 258 6.31 15.82 -3.30
C LYS A 258 7.69 16.11 -3.89
N ASP A 259 8.72 16.19 -3.05
CA ASP A 259 10.00 16.81 -3.43
C ASP A 259 11.18 15.82 -3.48
N TYR A 260 11.00 14.57 -3.05
CA TYR A 260 12.05 13.54 -3.13
C TYR A 260 12.08 12.90 -4.52
N HIS A 261 13.24 12.45 -5.00
CA HIS A 261 13.35 11.98 -6.39
C HIS A 261 14.24 10.73 -6.55
N GLU A 262 14.66 10.10 -5.44
CA GLU A 262 15.47 8.88 -5.48
C GLU A 262 14.63 7.64 -5.19
N PHE A 263 14.99 6.51 -5.78
CA PHE A 263 14.41 5.23 -5.41
C PHE A 263 15.05 4.73 -4.11
N LEU A 264 14.22 4.43 -3.12
CA LEU A 264 14.68 3.78 -1.91
C LEU A 264 15.20 2.37 -2.18
N PRO A 265 16.12 1.87 -1.34
CA PRO A 265 16.46 0.45 -1.33
C PRO A 265 15.19 -0.40 -1.25
N LEU A 266 15.16 -1.48 -2.03
CA LEU A 266 14.10 -2.47 -1.96
C LEU A 266 14.37 -3.43 -0.79
N PRO A 267 13.33 -4.01 -0.16
CA PRO A 267 13.53 -4.97 0.92
C PRO A 267 14.29 -6.20 0.44
N ASP A 268 14.98 -6.89 1.35
CA ASP A 268 15.67 -8.13 1.01
C ASP A 268 14.69 -9.16 0.43
N PHE A 269 15.15 -9.87 -0.60
CA PHE A 269 14.40 -10.83 -1.42
C PHE A 269 15.17 -12.14 -1.51
#